data_AF-A0A7C3H7D3-F1
#
_entry.id   AF-A0A7C3H7D3-F1
#
_cell.length_a   1.000
_cell.length_b   1.000
_cell.length_c   1.000
_cell.angle_alpha   90.00
_cell.angle_beta   90.00
_cell.angle_gamma   90.00
#
_symmetry.space_group_name_H-M   'P 1'
#
loop_
_entity.id
_entity.type
_entity.pdbx_description
1 polymer ?
#
loop_
_entity_poly.entity_id
_entity_poly.type
_entity_poly.pdbx_seq_one_letter_code
_entity_poly.pdbx_strand_id
1 'polypeptide(L)' 'TKALSQAYQHLLTRLQHHHPSAIDPYAATNPAEFFAVICEYFFTDPYTLHSHCPAVYDQLKAYFRQDSLERYRHA' A
#
# COMPACT_ATOMS: atom_id res chain seq x y z
N THR A 1 4.90 11.05 -3.65
CA THR A 1 6.13 10.51 -4.31
C THR A 1 5.72 9.75 -5.56
N LYS A 2 6.64 9.51 -6.52
CA LYS A 2 6.30 8.80 -7.78
C LYS A 2 5.72 7.40 -7.52
N ALA A 3 6.25 6.67 -6.54
CA ALA A 3 5.78 5.33 -6.16
C ALA A 3 4.30 5.32 -5.71
N LEU A 4 3.91 6.25 -4.85
CA LEU A 4 2.52 6.38 -4.38
C LEU A 4 1.54 6.66 -5.53
N SER A 5 1.87 7.64 -6.40
CA SER A 5 1.01 7.96 -7.54
C SER A 5 0.91 6.81 -8.55
N GLN A 6 1.99 6.06 -8.77
CA GLN A 6 2.00 4.89 -9.65
C GLN A 6 1.16 3.74 -9.08
N ALA A 7 1.29 3.45 -7.78
CA ALA A 7 0.50 2.42 -7.12
C ALA A 7 -1.00 2.76 -7.11
N TYR A 8 -1.35 4.02 -6.87
CA TYR A 8 -2.73 4.49 -6.97
C TYR A 8 -3.30 4.31 -8.39
N GLN A 9 -2.55 4.73 -9.42
CA GLN A 9 -2.98 4.54 -10.81
C GLN A 9 -3.12 3.06 -11.17
N HIS A 10 -2.23 2.21 -10.66
CA HIS A 10 -2.31 0.77 -10.85
C HIS A 10 -3.58 0.17 -10.23
N LEU A 11 -3.92 0.58 -9.01
CA LEU A 11 -5.17 0.18 -8.34
C LEU A 11 -6.40 0.57 -9.17
N LEU A 12 -6.47 1.84 -9.60
CA LEU A 12 -7.58 2.32 -10.43
C LEU A 12 -7.73 1.48 -11.71
N THR A 13 -6.61 1.21 -12.38
CA THR A 13 -6.60 0.42 -13.63
C THR A 13 -7.08 -1.02 -13.38
N ARG A 14 -6.64 -1.66 -12.29
CA ARG A 14 -7.09 -3.01 -11.92
C ARG A 14 -8.60 -3.07 -11.71
N LEU A 15 -9.14 -2.13 -10.95
CA LEU A 15 -10.57 -2.08 -10.64
C LEU A 15 -11.42 -1.75 -11.88
N GLN A 16 -10.93 -0.88 -12.76
CA GLN A 16 -11.57 -0.59 -14.06
C GLN A 16 -11.72 -1.83 -14.93
N HIS A 17 -10.77 -2.77 -14.85
CA HIS A 17 -10.82 -4.05 -15.56
C HIS A 17 -11.51 -5.17 -14.77
N HIS A 18 -12.19 -4.85 -13.65
CA HIS A 18 -12.83 -5.82 -12.76
C HIS A 18 -11.88 -6.91 -12.23
N HIS A 19 -10.58 -6.62 -12.18
CA HIS A 19 -9.61 -7.53 -11.60
C HIS A 19 -9.65 -7.46 -10.07
N PRO A 20 -9.50 -8.59 -9.36
CA PRO A 20 -9.39 -8.58 -7.90
C PRO A 20 -8.21 -7.69 -7.48
N SER A 21 -8.34 -6.98 -6.37
CA SER A 21 -7.26 -6.16 -5.80
C SER A 21 -6.86 -6.70 -4.44
N ALA A 22 -5.57 -6.71 -4.15
CA ALA A 22 -5.05 -7.04 -2.82
C ALA A 22 -5.18 -5.86 -1.84
N ILE A 23 -5.29 -4.64 -2.38
CA ILE A 23 -5.59 -3.44 -1.60
C ILE A 23 -7.10 -3.21 -1.64
N ASP A 24 -7.66 -2.84 -0.49
CA ASP A 24 -9.09 -2.54 -0.33
C ASP A 24 -9.58 -1.57 -1.42
N PRO A 25 -10.66 -1.89 -2.17
CA PRO A 25 -11.21 -1.01 -3.20
C PRO A 25 -11.58 0.39 -2.69
N TYR A 26 -11.86 0.56 -1.40
CA TYR A 26 -12.08 1.87 -0.79
C TYR A 26 -10.91 2.84 -1.00
N ALA A 27 -9.68 2.32 -1.09
CA ALA A 27 -8.49 3.09 -1.41
C ALA A 27 -8.54 3.78 -2.80
N ALA A 28 -9.44 3.34 -3.70
CA ALA A 28 -9.65 3.95 -5.01
C ALA A 28 -10.57 5.18 -4.98
N THR A 29 -11.14 5.53 -3.83
CA THR A 29 -12.09 6.65 -3.70
C THR A 29 -11.43 7.98 -4.04
N ASN A 30 -10.25 8.25 -3.47
CA ASN A 30 -9.43 9.41 -3.79
C ASN A 30 -7.98 9.17 -3.29
N PRO A 31 -7.01 10.03 -3.67
CA PRO A 31 -5.62 9.86 -3.25
C PRO A 31 -5.37 9.92 -1.73
N ALA A 32 -6.23 10.60 -0.96
CA ALA A 32 -6.11 10.67 0.49
C ALA A 32 -6.54 9.35 1.14
N GLU A 33 -7.66 8.76 0.71
CA GLU A 33 -8.09 7.42 1.14
C GLU A 33 -7.04 6.37 0.73
N PHE A 34 -6.46 6.49 -0.47
CA PHE A 34 -5.37 5.61 -0.87
C PHE A 34 -4.21 5.66 0.13
N PHE A 35 -3.76 6.87 0.49
CA PHE A 35 -2.67 7.01 1.46
C PHE A 35 -3.05 6.48 2.84
N ALA A 36 -4.28 6.73 3.31
CA ALA A 36 -4.76 6.24 4.59
C ALA A 36 -4.77 4.70 4.64
N VAL A 37 -5.35 4.06 3.64
CA VAL A 37 -5.41 2.59 3.53
C VAL A 37 -4.00 2.01 3.44
N ILE A 38 -3.11 2.56 2.61
CA ILE A 38 -1.74 2.06 2.49
C ILE A 38 -0.98 2.19 3.84
N CYS A 39 -1.21 3.26 4.60
CA CYS A 39 -0.66 3.38 5.95
C CYS A 39 -1.21 2.30 6.89
N GLU A 40 -2.51 1.99 6.81
CA GLU A 40 -3.11 0.90 7.59
C GLU A 40 -2.44 -0.44 7.28
N TYR A 41 -2.32 -0.80 5.99
CA TYR A 41 -1.61 -2.02 5.58
C TYR A 41 -0.16 -2.01 6.06
N PHE A 42 0.52 -0.87 6.02
CA PHE A 42 1.90 -0.78 6.52
C PHE A 42 2.02 -1.20 7.99
N PHE A 43 1.07 -0.87 8.86
CA PHE A 43 1.16 -1.22 10.29
C PHE A 43 0.49 -2.55 10.66
N THR A 44 -0.51 -2.98 9.89
CA THR A 44 -1.38 -4.13 10.26
C THR A 44 -1.11 -5.38 9.43
N ASP A 45 -0.81 -5.23 8.14
CA ASP A 45 -0.49 -6.32 7.22
C ASP A 45 0.65 -5.92 6.24
N PRO A 46 1.88 -5.75 6.77
CA PRO A 46 3.01 -5.28 5.98
C PRO A 46 3.43 -6.28 4.90
N TYR A 47 3.06 -7.57 5.03
CA TYR A 47 3.39 -8.59 4.04
C TYR A 47 2.63 -8.38 2.74
N THR A 48 1.32 -8.12 2.82
CA THR A 48 0.50 -7.78 1.66
C THR A 48 0.99 -6.50 0.99
N LEU A 49 1.28 -5.46 1.77
CA LEU A 49 1.80 -4.21 1.20
C LEU A 49 3.15 -4.40 0.49
N HIS A 50 4.09 -5.08 1.13
CA HIS A 50 5.41 -5.32 0.54
C HIS A 50 5.33 -6.19 -0.72
N SER A 51 4.45 -7.21 -0.73
CA SER A 51 4.31 -8.12 -1.87
C SER A 51 3.67 -7.46 -3.09
N HIS A 52 2.71 -6.55 -2.87
CA HIS A 52 1.96 -5.92 -3.96
C HIS A 52 2.47 -4.53 -4.35
N CYS A 53 3.10 -3.80 -3.43
CA CYS A 53 3.57 -2.43 -3.63
C CYS A 53 4.93 -2.20 -2.93
N PRO A 54 6.00 -2.95 -3.29
CA PRO A 54 7.29 -2.89 -2.59
C PRO A 54 7.91 -1.49 -2.59
N ALA A 55 7.82 -0.76 -3.71
CA ALA A 55 8.33 0.61 -3.80
C ALA A 55 7.57 1.59 -2.88
N VAL A 56 6.29 1.33 -2.58
CA VAL A 56 5.52 2.15 -1.63
C VAL A 56 5.91 1.79 -0.20
N TYR A 57 6.08 0.49 0.08
CA TYR A 57 6.57 0.02 1.37
C TYR A 57 7.91 0.68 1.75
N ASP A 58 8.89 0.69 0.84
CA ASP A 58 10.20 1.31 1.08
C ASP A 58 10.10 2.81 1.37
N GLN A 59 9.17 3.50 0.70
CA GLN A 59 8.93 4.93 0.95
C GLN A 59 8.30 5.16 2.32
N LEU A 60 7.36 4.31 2.75
CA LEU A 60 6.76 4.40 4.08
C LEU A 60 7.74 4.02 5.18
N LYS A 61 8.59 3.01 4.97
CA LYS A 61 9.70 2.66 5.86
C LYS A 61 10.64 3.85 6.05
N ALA A 62 11.00 4.54 4.97
CA ALA A 62 11.82 5.76 5.05
C ALA A 62 11.10 6.92 5.76
N TYR A 63 9.79 7.09 5.50
CA TYR A 63 8.98 8.18 6.07
C TYR A 63 8.72 8.01 7.58
N PHE A 64 8.22 6.84 7.99
CA PHE A 64 7.93 6.53 9.39
C PHE A 64 9.15 6.09 10.19
N ARG A 65 10.26 5.79 9.52
CA ARG A 65 11.51 5.28 10.11
C ARG A 65 11.28 3.99 10.92
N GLN A 66 10.38 3.14 10.43
CA GLN A 66 10.06 1.84 11.02
C GLN A 66 10.08 0.75 9.96
N ASP A 67 10.47 -0.46 10.34
CA ASP A 67 10.31 -1.65 9.52
C ASP A 67 9.21 -2.54 10.11
N SER A 68 7.99 -2.36 9.63
CA SER A 68 6.83 -3.10 10.13
C SER A 68 6.82 -4.56 9.69
N LEU A 69 7.39 -4.88 8.52
CA LEU A 69 7.57 -6.24 8.04
C LEU A 69 8.54 -7.01 8.94
N GLU A 70 9.65 -6.40 9.32
CA GLU A 70 10.56 -7.00 10.30
C GLU A 70 9.85 -7.20 11.65
N ARG A 71 9.14 -6.18 12.15
CA ARG A 71 8.35 -6.29 13.39
C ARG A 71 7.31 -7.41 13.33
N TYR A 72 6.60 -7.57 12.22
CA TYR A 72 5.57 -8.60 12.04
C TYR A 72 6.15 -10.02 12.09
N ARG A 73 7.36 -10.22 11.56
CA ARG A 73 8.04 -11.53 11.60
C ARG A 73 8.47 -11.95 13.01
N HIS A 74 8.50 -11.00 13.95
CA HIS A 74 8.89 -11.20 15.35
C HIS A 74 7.71 -11.11 16.33
N ALA A 75 6.48 -10.92 15.82
CA ALA A 75 5.24 -10.92 16.59
C ALA A 75 4.61 -12.33 16.58
#